data_AF-A0A6V8QEK1-F1
#
_entry.id   AF-A0A6V8QEK1-F1
#
_cell.length_a   1.000
_cell.length_b   1.000
_cell.length_c   1.000
_cell.angle_alpha   90.00
_cell.angle_beta   90.00
_cell.angle_gamma   90.00
#
_symmetry.space_group_name_H-M   'P 1'
#
loop_
_entity.id
_entity.type
_entity.pdbx_description
1 polymer ?
#
loop_
_entity_poly.entity_id
_entity_poly.type
_entity_poly.pdbx_seq_one_letter_code
_entity_poly.pdbx_strand_id
1 'polypeptide(L)'
;MSRNWTPKQLKYIKFLADPEESRSKSQFAQEIKVSLRTLFRWQEKEGFWDAVYELAKVHLKGELAPVLRALARQARKGDVSAIKLILQQTGKLRKEPEQEVKVVISWDEGEEAVASCGAS
;
A
#
# COMPACT_ATOMS: atom_id res chain seq x y z
N MET A 1 -13.15 17.68 9.47
CA MET A 1 -12.67 19.04 9.79
C MET A 1 -12.37 19.79 8.49
N SER A 2 -13.23 20.70 8.08
CA SER A 2 -12.99 21.58 6.93
C SER A 2 -12.03 22.69 7.33
N ARG A 3 -10.72 22.48 7.11
CA ARG A 3 -9.72 23.55 7.26
C ARG A 3 -9.87 24.53 6.10
N ASN A 4 -10.05 25.81 6.41
CA ASN A 4 -10.13 26.88 5.43
C ASN A 4 -8.72 27.25 4.94
N TRP A 5 -8.28 26.63 3.85
CA TRP A 5 -7.05 27.01 3.15
C TRP A 5 -7.27 28.28 2.33
N THR A 6 -6.28 29.17 2.32
CA THR A 6 -6.33 30.34 1.43
C THR A 6 -6.27 29.90 -0.05
N PRO A 7 -6.74 30.70 -1.02
CA PRO A 7 -6.67 30.35 -2.43
C PRO A 7 -5.27 30.01 -2.93
N LYS A 8 -4.23 30.69 -2.41
CA LYS A 8 -2.83 30.40 -2.75
C LYS A 8 -2.35 29.07 -2.14
N GLN A 9 -2.77 28.75 -0.91
CA GLN A 9 -2.47 27.46 -0.29
C GLN A 9 -3.15 26.32 -1.03
N LEU A 10 -4.41 26.48 -1.43
CA LEU A 10 -5.11 25.48 -2.25
C LEU A 10 -4.41 25.24 -3.58
N LYS A 11 -3.95 26.31 -4.25
CA LYS A 11 -3.13 26.15 -5.47
C LYS A 11 -1.87 25.34 -5.20
N TYR A 12 -1.17 25.61 -4.09
CA TYR A 12 0.03 24.86 -3.73
C TYR A 12 -0.26 23.40 -3.35
N ILE A 13 -1.36 23.14 -2.63
CA ILE A 13 -1.79 21.77 -2.29
C ILE A 13 -2.12 20.99 -3.58
N LYS A 14 -2.86 21.60 -4.52
CA LYS A 14 -3.14 21.00 -5.83
C LYS A 14 -1.87 20.74 -6.62
N PHE A 15 -0.96 21.71 -6.66
CA PHE A 15 0.36 21.57 -7.27
C PHE A 15 1.14 20.36 -6.72
N LEU A 16 1.11 20.13 -5.40
CA LEU A 16 1.79 18.98 -4.80
C LEU A 16 1.05 17.64 -4.99
N ALA A 17 -0.24 17.68 -5.25
CA ALA A 17 -1.08 16.49 -5.40
C ALA A 17 -1.17 15.98 -6.85
N ASP A 18 -0.73 16.79 -7.81
CA ASP A 18 -0.80 16.48 -9.24
C ASP A 18 0.40 15.60 -9.66
N PRO A 19 0.17 14.36 -10.12
CA PRO A 19 1.25 13.45 -10.52
C PRO A 19 1.99 13.89 -11.80
N GLU A 20 1.38 14.72 -12.64
CA GLU A 20 1.97 15.20 -13.89
C GLU A 20 2.74 16.51 -13.71
N GLU A 21 2.79 17.04 -12.49
CA GLU A 21 3.48 18.27 -12.19
C GLU A 21 5.00 18.09 -12.32
N SER A 22 5.59 18.83 -13.25
CA SER A 22 7.01 18.77 -13.57
C SER A 22 7.79 20.00 -13.08
N ARG A 23 7.09 21.08 -12.69
CA ARG A 23 7.75 22.29 -12.20
C ARG A 23 8.32 22.06 -10.80
N SER A 24 9.45 22.69 -10.53
CA SER A 24 10.01 22.76 -9.18
C SER A 24 9.17 23.68 -8.27
N LYS A 25 9.24 23.45 -6.94
CA LYS A 25 8.65 24.35 -5.95
C LYS A 25 9.12 25.80 -6.10
N SER A 26 10.35 26.00 -6.57
CA SER A 26 10.91 27.33 -6.83
C SER A 26 10.22 28.03 -8.00
N GLN A 27 10.06 27.32 -9.13
CA GLN A 27 9.34 27.83 -10.29
C GLN A 27 7.88 28.15 -9.96
N PHE A 28 7.20 27.26 -9.24
CA PHE A 28 5.84 27.51 -8.77
C PHE A 28 5.76 28.73 -7.84
N ALA A 29 6.69 28.88 -6.89
CA ALA A 29 6.74 30.01 -5.98
C ALA A 29 6.84 31.36 -6.72
N GLN A 30 7.69 31.40 -7.75
CA GLN A 30 7.86 32.58 -8.61
C GLN A 30 6.56 32.92 -9.35
N GLU A 31 5.88 31.91 -9.91
CA GLU A 31 4.62 32.09 -10.63
C GLU A 31 3.51 32.69 -9.75
N ILE A 32 3.35 32.18 -8.53
CA ILE A 32 2.32 32.67 -7.61
C ILE A 32 2.77 33.87 -6.75
N LYS A 33 3.95 34.42 -7.03
CA LYS A 33 4.57 35.57 -6.36
C LYS A 33 4.63 35.39 -4.85
N VAL A 34 5.19 34.27 -4.39
CA VAL A 34 5.49 34.03 -2.96
C VAL A 34 6.93 33.57 -2.79
N SER A 35 7.51 33.79 -1.61
CA SER A 35 8.83 33.25 -1.32
C SER A 35 8.78 31.75 -1.09
N LEU A 36 9.87 31.05 -1.45
CA LEU A 36 9.99 29.61 -1.21
C LEU A 36 9.84 29.26 0.29
N ARG A 37 10.37 30.12 1.18
CA ARG A 37 10.19 30.00 2.63
C ARG A 37 8.71 30.02 3.05
N THR A 38 7.87 30.79 2.36
CA THR A 38 6.44 30.82 2.62
C THR A 38 5.78 29.48 2.30
N LEU A 39 6.20 28.82 1.21
CA LEU A 39 5.72 27.49 0.86
C LEU A 39 6.06 26.47 1.94
N PHE A 40 7.32 26.43 2.39
CA PHE A 40 7.75 25.51 3.46
C PHE A 40 6.97 25.75 4.76
N ARG A 41 6.76 27.00 5.16
CA ARG A 41 5.93 27.35 6.33
C ARG A 41 4.48 26.87 6.20
N TRP A 42 3.93 26.78 4.98
CA TRP A 42 2.60 26.19 4.81
C TRP A 42 2.59 24.68 5.04
N GLN A 43 3.68 23.99 4.73
CA GLN A 43 3.82 22.54 4.94
C GLN A 43 3.91 22.16 6.41
N GLU A 44 4.38 23.08 7.26
CA GLU A 44 4.44 22.94 8.71
C GLU A 44 3.06 23.05 9.37
N LYS A 45 2.05 23.55 8.66
CA LYS A 45 0.70 23.64 9.20
C LYS A 45 0.11 22.25 9.37
N GLU A 46 -0.50 22.03 10.53
CA GLU A 46 -1.17 20.78 10.85
C GLU A 46 -2.22 20.42 9.77
N GLY A 47 -2.17 19.16 9.33
CA GLY A 47 -2.99 18.58 8.25
C GLY A 47 -2.88 19.22 6.87
N PHE A 48 -1.80 19.97 6.62
CA PHE A 48 -1.42 20.32 5.25
C PHE A 48 -1.22 19.06 4.40
N TRP A 49 -0.44 18.10 4.91
CA TRP A 49 -0.17 16.84 4.21
C TRP A 49 -1.39 15.95 4.08
N ASP A 50 -2.31 15.97 5.05
CA ASP A 50 -3.60 15.29 4.93
C ASP A 50 -4.39 15.84 3.74
N ALA A 51 -4.44 17.17 3.58
CA ALA A 51 -5.12 17.79 2.45
C ALA A 51 -4.48 17.46 1.10
N VAL A 52 -3.14 17.41 1.04
CA VAL A 52 -2.41 16.95 -0.17
C VAL A 52 -2.74 15.49 -0.47
N TYR A 53 -2.72 14.63 0.55
CA TYR A 53 -3.01 13.21 0.41
C TYR A 53 -4.44 12.93 -0.06
N GLU A 54 -5.43 13.62 0.50
CA GLU A 54 -6.83 13.50 0.06
C GLU A 54 -7.00 13.87 -1.42
N LEU A 55 -6.34 14.94 -1.88
CA LEU A 55 -6.36 15.33 -3.29
C LEU A 55 -5.63 14.32 -4.18
N ALA A 56 -4.44 13.86 -3.77
CA ALA A 56 -3.67 12.86 -4.52
C ALA A 56 -4.46 11.56 -4.70
N LYS A 57 -5.25 11.14 -3.70
CA LYS A 57 -6.15 9.97 -3.82
C LYS A 57 -7.20 10.14 -4.92
N VAL A 58 -7.68 11.36 -5.17
CA VAL A 58 -8.64 11.60 -6.25
C VAL A 58 -7.98 11.36 -7.61
N HIS A 59 -6.75 11.83 -7.79
CA HIS A 59 -5.96 11.55 -9.00
C HIS A 59 -5.73 10.03 -9.15
N LEU A 60 -5.33 9.35 -8.08
CA LEU A 60 -5.11 7.90 -8.10
C LEU A 60 -6.38 7.10 -8.46
N LYS A 61 -7.56 7.54 -8.00
CA LYS A 61 -8.84 6.91 -8.38
C LYS A 61 -9.10 7.02 -9.89
N GLY A 62 -8.72 8.13 -10.52
CA GLY A 62 -8.81 8.31 -11.97
C GLY A 62 -7.89 7.34 -12.73
N GLU A 63 -6.70 7.10 -12.22
CA GLU A 63 -5.70 6.20 -12.82
C GLU A 63 -6.05 4.71 -12.74
N LEU A 64 -6.95 4.33 -11.83
CA LEU A 64 -7.31 2.92 -11.65
C LEU A 64 -7.91 2.30 -12.94
N ALA A 65 -8.76 3.03 -13.65
CA ALA A 65 -9.39 2.50 -14.86
C ALA A 65 -8.40 2.29 -16.03
N PRO A 66 -7.49 3.23 -16.36
CA PRO A 66 -6.37 2.98 -17.26
C PRO A 66 -5.49 1.80 -16.86
N VAL A 67 -5.12 1.70 -15.57
CA VAL A 67 -4.28 0.61 -15.05
C VAL A 67 -4.95 -0.75 -15.23
N LEU A 68 -6.25 -0.87 -14.87
CA LEU A 68 -7.00 -2.11 -15.07
C LEU A 68 -7.12 -2.49 -16.55
N ARG A 69 -7.28 -1.52 -17.45
CA ARG A 69 -7.26 -1.77 -18.91
C ARG A 69 -5.90 -2.28 -19.37
N ALA A 70 -4.81 -1.68 -18.89
CA ALA A 70 -3.46 -2.15 -19.19
C ALA A 70 -3.23 -3.57 -18.69
N LEU A 71 -3.64 -3.86 -17.45
CA LEU A 71 -3.56 -5.18 -16.83
C LEU A 71 -4.33 -6.23 -17.63
N ALA A 72 -5.56 -5.92 -18.05
CA ALA A 72 -6.37 -6.82 -18.87
C ALA A 72 -5.75 -7.09 -20.26
N ARG A 73 -5.02 -6.13 -20.84
CA ARG A 73 -4.28 -6.35 -22.10
C ARG A 73 -3.09 -7.29 -21.90
N GLN A 74 -2.34 -7.14 -20.80
CA GLN A 74 -1.22 -8.04 -20.49
C GLN A 74 -1.71 -9.47 -20.20
N ALA A 75 -2.78 -9.61 -19.43
CA ALA A 75 -3.39 -10.92 -19.18
C ALA A 75 -3.81 -11.62 -20.48
N ARG A 76 -4.40 -10.89 -21.44
CA ARG A 76 -4.76 -11.44 -22.76
C ARG A 76 -3.56 -11.88 -23.61
N LYS A 77 -2.38 -11.32 -23.36
CA LYS A 77 -1.13 -11.73 -24.02
C LYS A 77 -0.50 -12.98 -23.40
N GLY A 78 -1.09 -13.53 -22.34
CA GLY A 78 -0.57 -14.70 -21.64
C GLY A 78 0.38 -14.38 -20.48
N ASP A 79 0.44 -13.12 -20.02
CA ASP A 79 1.19 -12.78 -18.80
C ASP A 79 0.51 -13.42 -17.58
N VAL A 80 1.13 -14.48 -17.06
CA VAL A 80 0.65 -15.27 -15.92
C VAL A 80 0.54 -14.43 -14.65
N SER A 81 1.42 -13.43 -14.46
CA SER A 81 1.38 -12.55 -13.30
C SER A 81 0.16 -11.62 -13.37
N ALA A 82 -0.11 -11.06 -14.55
CA ALA A 82 -1.30 -10.24 -14.77
C ALA A 82 -2.60 -11.03 -14.60
N ILE A 83 -2.64 -12.27 -15.11
CA ILE A 83 -3.77 -13.19 -14.92
C ILE A 83 -3.98 -13.49 -13.44
N LYS A 84 -2.91 -13.86 -12.73
CA LYS A 84 -2.93 -14.13 -11.28
C LYS A 84 -3.49 -12.96 -10.49
N LEU A 85 -3.04 -11.74 -10.80
CA LEU A 85 -3.50 -10.53 -10.13
C LEU A 85 -5.00 -10.29 -10.35
N ILE A 86 -5.50 -10.46 -11.57
CA ILE A 86 -6.95 -10.35 -11.87
C ILE A 86 -7.76 -11.41 -11.12
N LEU A 87 -7.28 -12.66 -11.07
CA LEU A 87 -7.97 -13.73 -10.35
C LEU A 87 -8.02 -13.49 -8.84
N GLN A 88 -6.94 -12.95 -8.26
CA GLN A 88 -6.92 -12.54 -6.85
C GLN A 88 -7.90 -11.40 -6.59
N GLN A 89 -7.88 -10.36 -7.42
CA GLN A 89 -8.73 -9.18 -7.23
C GLN A 89 -10.22 -9.48 -7.44
N THR A 90 -10.56 -10.45 -8.29
CA THR A 90 -11.95 -10.91 -8.50
C THR A 90 -12.39 -11.97 -7.48
N GLY A 91 -11.51 -12.36 -6.55
CA GLY A 91 -11.80 -13.37 -5.53
C GLY A 91 -11.84 -14.81 -6.07
N LYS A 92 -11.46 -15.03 -7.34
CA LYS A 92 -11.41 -16.34 -8.02
C LYS A 92 -10.17 -17.16 -7.63
N LEU A 93 -9.16 -16.51 -7.06
CA LEU A 93 -7.97 -17.16 -6.51
C LEU A 93 -7.77 -16.69 -5.07
N ARG A 94 -7.97 -17.59 -4.10
CA ARG A 94 -7.68 -17.34 -2.68
C ARG A 94 -6.35 -18.00 -2.32
N LYS A 95 -5.56 -17.35 -1.47
CA LYS A 95 -4.48 -18.04 -0.76
C LYS A 95 -5.15 -18.88 0.34
N GLU A 96 -4.78 -20.14 0.43
CA GLU A 96 -5.17 -20.96 1.58
C GLU A 96 -4.54 -20.35 2.84
N PRO A 97 -5.28 -20.33 3.97
CA PRO A 97 -4.72 -19.90 5.23
C PRO A 97 -3.59 -20.86 5.62
N GLU A 98 -2.43 -20.31 5.96
CA GLU A 98 -1.31 -21.07 6.51
C GLU A 98 -1.77 -21.65 7.85
N GLN A 99 -2.00 -22.96 7.89
CA GLN A 99 -2.39 -23.65 9.12
C GLN A 99 -1.14 -23.83 9.98
N GLU A 100 -1.11 -23.18 11.15
CA GLU A 100 -0.16 -23.54 12.21
C GLU A 100 -0.51 -24.94 12.73
N VAL A 101 0.19 -25.95 12.22
CA VAL A 101 0.06 -27.32 12.71
C VAL A 101 0.74 -27.41 14.07
N LYS A 102 -0.04 -27.43 15.15
CA LYS A 102 0.44 -27.80 16.49
C LYS A 102 0.63 -29.31 16.55
N VAL A 103 1.86 -29.77 16.39
CA VAL A 103 2.24 -31.17 16.62
C VAL A 103 2.37 -31.38 18.13
N VAL A 104 1.45 -32.14 18.72
CA VAL A 104 1.57 -32.64 20.09
C VAL A 104 2.15 -34.04 20.01
N ILE A 105 3.39 -34.21 20.47
CA ILE A 105 4.03 -35.53 20.60
C ILE A 105 3.79 -35.99 22.05
N SER A 106 2.91 -36.97 22.23
CA SER A 106 2.77 -37.70 23.48
C SER A 106 3.58 -38.99 23.40
N TRP A 107 4.51 -39.17 24.33
CA TRP A 107 5.21 -40.44 24.51
C TRP A 107 4.47 -41.22 25.59
N ASP A 108 3.93 -42.38 25.24
CA ASP A 108 3.45 -43.36 26.24
C ASP A 108 4.67 -44.04 26.84
N GLU A 109 4.99 -43.71 28.09
CA GLU A 109 5.94 -44.49 28.89
C GLU A 109 5.27 -45.80 29.30
N GLY A 110 5.43 -46.82 28.45
CA GLY A 110 5.15 -48.20 28.80
C GLY A 110 6.25 -48.76 29.69
N GLU A 111 5.98 -48.86 31.00
CA GLU A 111 6.69 -49.73 31.93
C GLU A 111 6.46 -51.22 31.61
N GLU A 112 7.38 -52.04 32.13
CA GLU A 112 7.47 -53.51 32.17
C GLU A 112 8.25 -54.17 31.01
N ALA A 113 9.23 -55.06 31.20
CA ALA A 113 9.33 -56.07 32.26
C ALA A 113 10.78 -56.52 32.57
N VAL A 114 10.91 -57.05 33.78
CA VAL A 114 12.06 -57.70 34.42
C VAL A 114 12.54 -58.91 33.61
N ALA A 115 13.84 -58.99 33.32
CA ALA A 115 14.51 -60.24 32.98
C ALA A 115 15.58 -60.53 34.03
N SER A 116 15.18 -61.29 35.05
CA SER A 116 16.06 -62.07 35.91
C SER A 116 16.64 -63.23 35.09
N CYS A 117 17.96 -63.27 34.93
CA CYS A 117 18.70 -64.51 34.71
C CYS A 117 19.91 -64.53 35.66
N GLY A 118 19.70 -65.13 36.83
CA GLY A 118 20.75 -65.77 37.59
C GLY A 118 20.75 -67.28 37.35
N ALA A 119 21.88 -67.91 37.67
CA ALA A 119 22.26 -69.33 37.53
C ALA A 119 22.85 -69.68 36.15
N SER A 120 24.09 -70.17 36.02
CA SER A 120 25.01 -70.83 36.95
C SER A 120 26.47 -70.61 36.53
#